data_AF-A0AA91D9G8-F1
#
_entry.id   AF-A0AA91D9G8-F1
#
_cell.length_a   1.000
_cell.length_b   1.000
_cell.length_c   1.000
_cell.angle_alpha   90.00
_cell.angle_beta   90.00
_cell.angle_gamma   90.00
#
_symmetry.space_group_name_H-M   'P 1'
#
loop_
_entity.id
_entity.type
_entity.pdbx_description
1 polymer ?
#
loop_
_entity_poly.entity_id
_entity_poly.type
_entity_poly.pdbx_seq_one_letter_code
_entity_poly.pdbx_strand_id
1 'polypeptide(L)'
;MADSNSNFEVFANLATGSGEIKATTNRRIIISQHQFYRPQYTAVQYKDQTLLTFPNKEMPAADSAAATKLDSVLHIGSYSNAV
;
A
#
# COMPACT_ATOMS: atom_id res chain seq x y z
N MET A 1 -17.77 -9.31 13.42
CA MET A 1 -18.01 -8.14 14.29
C MET A 1 -17.02 -8.24 15.43
N ALA A 2 -16.17 -7.24 15.61
CA ALA A 2 -15.18 -7.23 16.70
C ALA A 2 -15.89 -7.21 18.05
N ASP A 3 -15.37 -7.99 19.01
CA ASP A 3 -15.87 -8.08 20.38
C ASP A 3 -15.78 -6.72 21.09
N SER A 4 -16.80 -6.40 21.89
CA SER A 4 -17.06 -5.08 22.50
C SER A 4 -16.00 -4.64 23.53
N ASN A 5 -15.01 -5.47 23.82
CA ASN A 5 -13.89 -5.21 24.74
C ASN A 5 -12.54 -4.99 24.01
N SER A 6 -12.60 -4.69 22.73
CA SER A 6 -11.42 -4.49 21.89
C SER A 6 -10.80 -3.10 22.07
N ASN A 7 -9.59 -3.02 22.64
CA ASN A 7 -8.80 -1.77 22.76
C ASN A 7 -8.14 -1.34 21.44
N PHE A 8 -8.80 -1.54 20.29
CA PHE A 8 -8.25 -1.13 19.01
C PHE A 8 -9.21 -0.20 18.28
N GLU A 9 -8.62 0.76 17.56
CA GLU A 9 -9.32 1.66 16.66
C GLU A 9 -9.16 1.17 15.22
N VAL A 10 -10.27 1.02 14.50
CA VAL A 10 -10.24 0.69 13.07
C VAL A 10 -9.97 1.97 12.29
N PHE A 11 -8.76 2.10 11.76
CA PHE A 11 -8.34 3.30 11.03
C PHE A 11 -8.75 3.30 9.55
N ALA A 12 -8.98 2.13 8.95
CA ALA A 12 -9.33 1.97 7.54
C ALA A 12 -9.98 0.62 7.26
N ASN A 13 -10.88 0.56 6.28
CA ASN A 13 -11.39 -0.69 5.69
C ASN A 13 -11.00 -0.74 4.22
N LEU A 14 -10.52 -1.88 3.74
CA LEU A 14 -10.17 -2.10 2.33
C LEU A 14 -11.23 -2.98 1.67
N ALA A 15 -11.75 -2.55 0.52
CA ALA A 15 -12.76 -3.31 -0.23
C ALA A 15 -12.17 -4.51 -1.00
N THR A 16 -10.87 -4.50 -1.26
CA THR A 16 -10.14 -5.55 -2.00
C THR A 16 -9.08 -6.19 -1.12
N GLY A 17 -8.70 -7.43 -1.45
CA GLY A 17 -7.65 -8.13 -0.72
C GLY A 17 -6.30 -7.42 -0.88
N SER A 18 -5.74 -6.98 0.25
CA SER A 18 -4.35 -6.55 0.32
C SER A 18 -3.43 -7.76 0.30
N GLY A 19 -2.28 -7.61 -0.36
CA GLY A 19 -1.09 -8.37 0.01
C GLY A 19 -0.48 -7.75 1.27
N GLU A 20 0.74 -7.23 1.13
CA GLU A 20 1.47 -6.63 2.23
C GLU A 20 1.08 -5.18 2.52
N ILE A 21 0.89 -4.84 3.80
CA ILE A 21 0.62 -3.47 4.28
C ILE A 21 1.81 -3.00 5.11
N LYS A 22 2.31 -1.81 4.82
CA LYS A 22 3.43 -1.19 5.53
C LYS A 22 3.10 0.23 5.96
N ALA A 23 3.32 0.53 7.23
CA ALA A 23 3.32 1.89 7.75
C ALA A 23 4.75 2.42 7.79
N THR A 24 4.97 3.61 7.24
CA THR A 24 6.27 4.29 7.23
C THR A 24 6.41 5.24 8.43
N THR A 25 7.64 5.63 8.75
CA THR A 25 7.94 6.59 9.84
C THR A 25 7.30 7.96 9.64
N ASN A 26 7.06 8.37 8.39
CA ASN A 26 6.32 9.58 8.05
C ASN A 26 4.79 9.36 7.93
N ARG A 27 4.26 8.35 8.62
CA ARG A 27 2.81 8.05 8.74
C ARG A 27 2.11 7.76 7.41
N ARG A 28 2.82 7.28 6.39
CA ARG A 28 2.19 6.77 5.16
C ARG A 28 1.87 5.30 5.35
N ILE A 29 0.72 4.87 4.86
CA ILE A 29 0.35 3.46 4.78
C ILE A 29 0.42 3.07 3.32
N ILE A 30 1.32 2.16 2.97
CA ILE A 30 1.50 1.66 1.60
C ILE A 30 1.06 0.20 1.58
N ILE A 31 0.29 -0.15 0.56
CA ILE A 31 -0.42 -1.41 0.43
C ILE A 31 -0.08 -2.01 -0.92
N SER A 32 0.52 -3.19 -0.92
CA SER A 32 0.60 -4.06 -2.08
C SER A 32 -0.79 -4.66 -2.32
N GLN A 33 -1.33 -4.54 -3.53
CA GLN A 33 -2.59 -5.15 -3.89
C GLN A 33 -2.36 -6.59 -4.37
N HIS A 34 -3.24 -7.50 -3.97
CA HIS A 34 -3.04 -8.91 -4.27
C HIS A 34 -3.38 -9.23 -5.75
N GLN A 35 -2.42 -9.82 -6.48
CA GLN A 35 -2.52 -10.05 -7.94
C GLN A 35 -3.73 -10.89 -8.39
N PHE A 36 -4.24 -11.78 -7.52
CA PHE A 36 -5.44 -12.57 -7.81
C PHE A 36 -6.66 -11.71 -8.19
N TYR A 37 -6.77 -10.52 -7.59
CA TYR A 37 -7.87 -9.59 -7.87
C TYR A 37 -7.63 -8.70 -9.10
N ARG A 38 -6.53 -8.93 -9.84
CA ARG A 38 -6.15 -8.18 -11.05
C ARG A 38 -6.30 -6.66 -10.86
N PRO A 39 -5.66 -6.08 -9.83
CA PRO A 39 -5.85 -4.68 -9.51
C PRO A 39 -5.33 -3.81 -10.66
N GLN A 40 -5.98 -2.65 -10.87
CA GLN A 40 -5.48 -1.66 -11.83
C GLN A 40 -4.09 -1.14 -11.43
N TYR A 41 -3.83 -1.04 -10.11
CA TYR A 41 -2.56 -0.63 -9.54
C TYR A 41 -2.06 -1.67 -8.54
N THR A 42 -0.87 -2.20 -8.74
CA THR A 42 -0.24 -3.22 -7.89
C THR A 42 0.21 -2.69 -6.53
N ALA A 43 0.47 -1.39 -6.41
CA ALA A 43 0.81 -0.73 -5.15
C ALA A 43 0.06 0.60 -5.00
N VAL A 44 -0.49 0.83 -3.82
CA VAL A 44 -1.26 2.03 -3.47
C VAL A 44 -0.83 2.57 -2.11
N GLN A 45 -1.03 3.86 -1.90
CA GLN A 45 -0.91 4.52 -0.62
C GLN A 45 -2.31 4.84 -0.09
N TYR A 46 -2.60 4.47 1.15
CA TYR A 46 -3.76 4.97 1.87
C TYR A 46 -3.44 6.35 2.46
N LYS A 47 -4.32 7.32 2.21
CA LYS A 47 -4.27 8.67 2.74
C LYS A 47 -5.69 9.23 2.85
N ASP A 48 -6.05 9.74 4.02
CA ASP A 48 -7.34 10.42 4.26
C ASP A 48 -8.55 9.61 3.72
N GLN A 49 -8.62 8.33 4.11
CA GLN A 49 -9.67 7.38 3.70
C GLN A 49 -9.72 7.05 2.20
N THR A 50 -8.69 7.45 1.45
CA THR A 50 -8.61 7.26 0.00
C THR A 50 -7.36 6.46 -0.38
N LEU A 51 -7.47 5.65 -1.43
CA LEU A 51 -6.33 4.97 -2.04
C LEU A 51 -5.78 5.82 -3.20
N LEU A 52 -4.50 6.16 -3.11
CA LEU A 52 -3.74 6.88 -4.11
C LEU A 52 -2.68 5.96 -4.71
N THR A 53 -2.23 6.25 -5.93
CA THR A 53 -1.15 5.47 -6.55
C THR A 53 0.19 5.74 -5.86
N PHE A 54 1.03 4.71 -5.70
CA PHE A 54 2.37 4.84 -5.13
C PHE A 54 3.42 4.14 -6.01
N PRO A 55 4.60 4.74 -6.24
CA PRO A 55 4.98 6.11 -5.88
C PRO A 55 4.36 7.17 -6.81
N ASN A 56 3.88 6.76 -7.99
CA ASN A 56 3.17 7.56 -8.98
C ASN A 56 2.19 6.64 -9.73
N LYS A 57 1.49 7.17 -10.75
CA LYS A 57 0.48 6.40 -11.52
C LYS A 57 1.11 5.36 -12.45
N GLU A 58 2.28 5.65 -13.01
CA GLU A 58 2.87 4.88 -14.10
C GLU A 58 3.53 3.59 -13.60
N MET A 59 4.24 3.62 -12.47
CA MET A 59 4.99 2.45 -12.01
C MET A 59 4.12 1.26 -11.56
N PRO A 60 3.05 1.45 -10.77
CA PRO A 60 2.22 0.33 -10.31
C PRO A 60 1.09 -0.02 -11.29
N ALA A 61 0.91 0.70 -12.39
CA ALA A 61 -0.18 0.41 -13.33
C ALA A 61 0.05 -0.94 -14.03
N ALA A 62 -0.98 -1.80 -13.99
CA ALA A 62 -0.91 -3.14 -14.54
C ALA A 62 -0.55 -3.14 -16.03
N ASP A 63 -1.09 -2.19 -16.79
CA ASP A 63 -0.90 -1.98 -18.23
C ASP A 63 0.26 -1.02 -18.57
N SER A 64 1.05 -0.59 -17.58
CA SER A 64 2.11 0.38 -17.81
C SER A 64 3.21 -0.12 -18.75
N ALA A 65 3.65 0.78 -19.63
CA ALA A 65 4.81 0.64 -20.51
C ALA A 65 6.09 1.28 -19.93
N ALA A 66 6.07 1.69 -18.66
CA ALA A 66 7.25 2.26 -18.01
C ALA A 66 8.42 1.26 -18.02
N ALA A 67 9.63 1.76 -18.24
CA ALA A 67 10.84 0.94 -18.23
C ALA A 67 11.08 0.27 -16.86
N THR A 68 10.59 0.88 -15.78
CA THR A 68 10.62 0.33 -14.41
C THR A 68 9.20 0.24 -13.88
N LYS A 69 8.81 -0.94 -13.38
CA LYS A 69 7.50 -1.19 -12.77
C LYS A 69 7.65 -1.49 -11.28
N LEU A 70 6.57 -1.26 -10.53
CA LEU A 70 6.50 -1.60 -9.11
C LEU A 70 5.40 -2.64 -8.90
N ASP A 71 5.75 -3.93 -8.94
CA ASP A 71 4.75 -5.01 -8.85
C ASP A 71 4.33 -5.33 -7.42
N SER A 72 5.20 -5.09 -6.44
CA SER A 72 4.88 -5.26 -5.03
C SER A 72 5.83 -4.48 -4.13
N VAL A 73 5.38 -4.20 -2.92
CA VAL A 73 6.15 -3.60 -1.83
C VAL A 73 6.29 -4.64 -0.73
N LEU A 74 7.51 -5.16 -0.56
CA LEU A 74 7.82 -6.17 0.46
C LEU A 74 8.30 -5.54 1.78
N HIS A 75 9.14 -4.50 1.69
CA HIS A 75 9.64 -3.79 2.86
C HIS A 75 9.85 -2.31 2.54
N ILE A 76 9.54 -1.44 3.49
CA ILE A 76 9.84 -0.01 3.41
C ILE A 76 10.66 0.35 4.64
N GLY A 77 11.94 0.59 4.42
CA GLY A 77 12.87 1.05 5.45
C GLY A 77 13.36 2.47 5.12
N SER A 78 13.64 3.26 6.15
CA SER A 78 14.45 4.46 6.01
C SER A 78 15.91 4.05 6.11
N TYR A 79 16.65 4.13 5.00
CA TYR A 79 18.10 4.00 5.05
C TYR A 79 18.70 5.34 5.49
N SER A 80 19.30 5.38 6.67
CA SER A 80 20.16 6.48 7.09
C SER A 80 21.59 6.10 6.73
N ASN A 81 22.14 6.71 5.67
CA ASN A 81 23.59 6.72 5.50
C ASN A 81 24.16 7.73 6.50
N ALA A 82 24.31 7.31 7.76
CA ALA A 82 25.15 8.03 8.70
C ALA A 82 26.61 7.80 8.26
N VAL A 83 27.21 8.83 7.67
CA VAL A 83 28.68 8.97 7.50
C VAL A 83 29.17 9.84 8.65
#